data_AF-A0A133U4M5-F1
#
_entry.id   AF-A0A133U4M5-F1
#
_cell.length_a   1.000
_cell.length_b   1.000
_cell.length_c   1.000
_cell.angle_alpha   90.00
_cell.angle_beta   90.00
_cell.angle_gamma   90.00
#
_symmetry.space_group_name_H-M   'P 1'
#
loop_
_entity.id
_entity.type
_entity.pdbx_description
1 polymer ?
#
loop_
_entity_poly.entity_id
_entity_poly.type
_entity_poly.pdbx_seq_one_letter_code
_entity_poly.pdbx_strand_id
1 'polypeptide(L)'
;MDYELLSFVKRSERRKQIVTELQRPSTPKEIAQRVGVSLPHVSRTLREFRERGIAECKTPEAKIGRIYKLTEQGREILQEVD
;
A
#
# COMPACT_ATOMS: atom_id res chain seq x y z
N MET A 1 -14.28 9.28 3.53
CA MET A 1 -12.83 9.61 3.50
C MET A 1 -12.32 10.09 4.84
N ASP A 2 -11.24 9.48 5.32
CA ASP A 2 -10.49 9.87 6.53
C ASP A 2 -9.29 10.78 6.14
N TYR A 3 -9.35 12.05 6.55
CA TYR A 3 -8.32 13.04 6.22
C TYR A 3 -6.99 12.82 6.95
N GLU A 4 -6.99 12.17 8.12
CA GLU A 4 -5.75 11.82 8.82
C GLU A 4 -4.97 10.76 8.04
N LEU A 5 -5.68 9.82 7.43
CA LEU A 5 -5.07 8.82 6.55
C LEU A 5 -4.62 9.40 5.22
N LEU A 6 -5.38 10.35 4.65
CA LEU A 6 -4.95 11.09 3.47
C LEU A 6 -3.66 11.88 3.75
N SER A 7 -3.62 12.65 4.83
CA SER A 7 -2.43 13.39 5.28
C SER A 7 -1.25 12.44 5.55
N PHE A 8 -1.52 11.29 6.17
CA PHE A 8 -0.55 10.23 6.35
C PHE A 8 0.02 9.78 5.00
N VAL A 9 -0.78 9.50 3.98
CA VAL A 9 -0.25 9.07 2.67
C VAL A 9 0.49 10.21 1.96
N LYS A 10 -0.10 11.42 1.89
CA LYS A 10 0.44 12.56 1.13
C LYS A 10 1.82 13.00 1.61
N ARG A 11 2.12 12.93 2.91
CA ARG A 11 3.41 13.38 3.48
C ARG A 11 4.61 12.45 3.18
N SER A 12 4.52 11.51 2.24
CA SER A 12 5.64 10.65 1.82
C SER A 12 5.50 10.12 0.41
N GLU A 13 6.50 10.41 -0.42
CA GLU A 13 6.60 9.87 -1.79
C GLU A 13 6.50 8.35 -1.84
N ARG A 14 7.19 7.63 -0.94
CA ARG A 14 7.10 6.17 -0.87
C ARG A 14 5.67 5.68 -0.63
N ARG A 15 4.90 6.33 0.25
CA ARG A 15 3.51 5.93 0.52
C ARG A 15 2.62 6.23 -0.68
N LYS A 16 2.79 7.38 -1.32
CA LYS A 16 2.10 7.74 -2.57
C LYS A 16 2.38 6.73 -3.70
N GLN A 17 3.64 6.38 -3.91
CA GLN A 17 4.03 5.39 -4.92
C GLN A 17 3.44 3.99 -4.63
N ILE A 18 3.53 3.53 -3.37
CA ILE A 18 3.03 2.20 -2.99
C ILE A 18 1.50 2.12 -3.04
N VAL A 19 0.77 3.17 -2.60
CA VAL A 19 -0.70 3.17 -2.69
C VAL A 19 -1.15 3.18 -4.15
N THR A 20 -0.42 3.88 -5.02
CA THR A 20 -0.66 3.92 -6.48
C THR A 20 -0.46 2.56 -7.12
N GLU A 21 0.61 1.83 -6.80
CA GLU A 21 0.83 0.48 -7.33
C GLU A 21 -0.23 -0.54 -6.87
N LEU A 22 -0.87 -0.31 -5.73
CA LEU A 22 -1.93 -1.17 -5.21
C LEU A 22 -3.30 -0.98 -5.90
N GLN A 23 -3.39 -0.16 -6.95
CA GLN A 23 -4.53 -0.13 -7.88
C GLN A 23 -4.90 -1.53 -8.39
N ARG A 24 -3.89 -2.40 -8.52
CA ARG A 24 -4.03 -3.83 -8.82
C ARG A 24 -3.50 -4.68 -7.67
N PRO A 25 -4.08 -5.86 -7.41
CA PRO A 25 -3.53 -6.81 -6.47
C PRO A 25 -2.05 -7.09 -6.79
N SER A 26 -1.17 -6.87 -5.82
CA SER A 26 0.28 -6.97 -6.04
C SER A 26 0.97 -7.58 -4.82
N THR A 27 2.09 -8.24 -5.08
CA THR A 27 3.01 -8.73 -4.06
C THR A 27 4.00 -7.63 -3.64
N PRO A 28 4.60 -7.72 -2.44
CA PRO A 28 5.65 -6.79 -2.01
C PRO A 28 6.83 -6.72 -2.99
N LYS A 29 7.16 -7.84 -3.65
CA LYS A 29 8.27 -7.91 -4.62
C LYS A 29 7.95 -7.15 -5.90
N GLU A 30 6.75 -7.33 -6.44
CA GLU A 30 6.31 -6.59 -7.64
C GLU A 30 6.26 -5.08 -7.38
N ILE A 31 5.72 -4.67 -6.23
CA ILE A 31 5.69 -3.26 -5.83
C ILE A 31 7.12 -2.72 -5.75
N ALA A 32 8.02 -3.39 -5.04
CA ALA A 32 9.42 -2.99 -4.90
C ALA A 32 10.11 -2.78 -6.26
N GLN A 33 9.89 -3.69 -7.21
CA GLN A 33 10.46 -3.60 -8.56
C GLN A 33 9.90 -2.40 -9.34
N ARG A 34 8.61 -2.13 -9.25
CA ARG A 34 7.97 -1.06 -10.03
C ARG A 34 8.23 0.33 -9.47
N VAL A 35 8.28 0.49 -8.14
CA VAL A 35 8.52 1.80 -7.50
C VAL A 35 10.00 2.08 -7.22
N GLY A 36 10.90 1.12 -7.46
CA GLY A 36 12.33 1.27 -7.18
C GLY A 36 12.66 1.39 -5.69
N VAL A 37 11.83 0.83 -4.81
CA VAL A 37 11.99 0.89 -3.35
C VAL A 37 12.41 -0.48 -2.83
N SER A 38 13.28 -0.52 -1.81
CA SER A 38 13.72 -1.78 -1.21
C SER A 38 12.54 -2.60 -0.63
N LEU A 39 12.60 -3.91 -0.79
CA LEU A 39 11.58 -4.84 -0.28
C LEU A 39 11.26 -4.67 1.22
N PRO A 40 12.24 -4.41 2.12
CA PRO A 40 11.95 -4.14 3.53
C PRO A 40 11.12 -2.86 3.73
N HIS A 41 11.41 -1.80 2.98
CA HIS A 41 10.64 -0.55 3.06
C HIS A 41 9.22 -0.74 2.53
N VAL A 42 9.05 -1.48 1.42
CA VAL A 42 7.72 -1.83 0.91
C VAL A 42 6.94 -2.64 1.95
N SER A 43 7.56 -3.67 2.53
CA SER A 43 6.91 -4.54 3.51
C SER A 43 6.49 -3.77 4.77
N ARG A 44 7.34 -2.83 5.22
CA ARG A 44 7.01 -1.93 6.34
C ARG A 44 5.82 -1.04 6.01
N THR A 45 5.80 -0.41 4.83
CA THR A 45 4.68 0.45 4.42
C THR A 45 3.38 -0.34 4.22
N LEU A 46 3.43 -1.55 3.67
CA LEU A 46 2.25 -2.42 3.57
C LEU A 46 1.71 -2.84 4.94
N ARG A 47 2.59 -3.05 5.92
CA ARG A 47 2.18 -3.28 7.31
C ARG A 47 1.49 -2.05 7.89
N GLU A 48 2.07 -0.85 7.72
CA GLU A 48 1.47 0.41 8.18
C GLU A 48 0.11 0.68 7.55
N PHE A 49 -0.04 0.38 6.24
CA PHE A 49 -1.30 0.49 5.51
C PHE A 49 -2.34 -0.49 6.05
N ARG A 50 -1.94 -1.72 6.36
CA ARG A 50 -2.84 -2.71 6.95
C ARG A 50 -3.29 -2.33 8.35
N GLU A 51 -2.37 -1.88 9.19
CA GLU A 51 -2.68 -1.40 10.55
C GLU A 51 -3.62 -0.18 10.54
N ARG A 52 -3.61 0.61 9.46
CA ARG A 52 -4.47 1.79 9.26
C ARG A 52 -5.70 1.55 8.39
N GLY A 53 -5.95 0.31 7.97
CA GLY A 53 -7.09 -0.02 7.12
C GLY A 53 -7.04 0.56 5.70
N ILE A 54 -5.86 0.95 5.20
CA ILE A 54 -5.65 1.45 3.81
C ILE A 54 -5.54 0.28 2.83
N ALA A 55 -4.91 -0.83 3.25
CA ALA A 55 -4.72 -2.01 2.43
C ALA A 55 -4.94 -3.29 3.25
N GLU A 56 -5.20 -4.40 2.58
CA GLU A 56 -5.38 -5.69 3.20
C GLU A 56 -4.60 -6.79 2.47
N CYS A 57 -4.13 -7.79 3.22
CA CYS A 57 -3.49 -8.97 2.67
C CYS A 57 -4.57 -10.02 2.37
N LYS A 58 -4.66 -10.45 1.12
CA LYS A 58 -5.63 -11.47 0.68
C LYS A 58 -5.15 -12.91 0.84
N THR A 59 -3.86 -13.09 1.09
CA THR A 59 -3.26 -14.40 1.31
C THR A 59 -2.42 -14.40 2.59
N PRO A 60 -3.02 -14.18 3.77
CA PRO A 60 -2.29 -13.99 5.03
C PRO A 60 -1.45 -15.21 5.45
N GLU A 61 -1.91 -16.41 5.13
CA GLU A 61 -1.24 -17.68 5.43
C GLU A 61 -0.01 -17.94 4.54
N ALA A 62 0.09 -17.25 3.40
CA ALA A 62 1.24 -17.41 2.52
C ALA A 62 2.52 -16.92 3.20
N LYS A 63 3.55 -17.76 3.20
CA LYS A 63 4.90 -17.41 3.69
C LYS A 63 5.66 -16.55 2.68
N ILE A 64 5.44 -16.79 1.38
CA ILE A 64 6.05 -16.08 0.25
C ILE A 64 4.93 -15.70 -0.73
N GLY A 65 5.07 -14.55 -1.39
CA GLY A 65 4.12 -14.14 -2.43
C GLY A 65 2.78 -13.63 -1.89
N ARG A 66 2.77 -13.03 -0.69
CA ARG A 66 1.56 -12.41 -0.13
C ARG A 66 0.98 -11.37 -1.08
N ILE A 67 -0.31 -11.46 -1.37
CA ILE A 67 -1.03 -10.52 -2.25
C ILE A 67 -1.71 -9.46 -1.39
N TYR A 68 -1.47 -8.19 -1.72
CA TYR A 68 -2.09 -7.04 -1.10
C TYR A 68 -3.03 -6.34 -2.07
N LYS A 69 -4.12 -5.77 -1.56
CA LYS A 69 -5.02 -4.88 -2.32
C LYS A 69 -5.48 -3.71 -1.44
N LEU A 70 -5.92 -2.62 -2.07
CA LEU A 70 -6.57 -1.52 -1.36
C LEU A 70 -7.92 -1.96 -0.77
N THR A 71 -8.22 -1.41 0.40
CA THR A 71 -9.60 -1.39 0.96
C THR A 71 -10.42 -0.32 0.23
N GLU A 72 -11.71 -0.20 0.57
CA GLU A 72 -12.54 0.90 0.07
C GLU A 72 -11.97 2.27 0.44
N GLN A 73 -11.60 2.46 1.72
CA GLN A 73 -10.93 3.66 2.19
C GLN A 73 -9.59 3.92 1.50
N GLY A 74 -8.81 2.87 1.19
CA GLY A 74 -7.58 3.01 0.43
C GLY A 74 -7.80 3.48 -1.01
N ARG A 75 -8.93 3.12 -1.63
CA ARG A 75 -9.32 3.60 -2.97
C ARG A 75 -9.76 5.06 -2.95
N GLU A 76 -10.51 5.49 -1.93
CA GLU A 76 -10.84 6.91 -1.75
C GLU A 76 -9.56 7.74 -1.61
N ILE A 77 -8.62 7.30 -0.76
CA ILE A 77 -7.32 8.00 -0.59
C ILE A 77 -6.55 8.07 -1.90
N LEU A 78 -6.53 6.98 -2.67
CA LEU A 78 -5.83 6.94 -3.95
C LEU A 78 -6.37 7.98 -4.94
N GLN A 79 -7.68 8.24 -4.97
CA GLN A 79 -8.28 9.23 -5.86
C GLN A 79 -7.80 10.66 -5.58
N GLU A 80 -7.35 10.91 -4.35
CA GLU A 80 -6.87 12.22 -3.90
C GLU A 80 -5.34 12.34 -3.93
N VAL A 81 -4.60 11.29 -4.28
CA VAL A 81 -3.14 11.31 -4.38
C VAL A 81 -2.73 11.76 -5.77
N ASP A 82 -2.11 12.95 -5.84
CA ASP A 82 -1.54 13.56 -7.03
C ASP A 82 -0.29 12.82 -7.57
#